data_AF-A0A528HD62-F1
#
_entry.id   AF-A0A528HD62-F1
#
_cell.length_a   1.000
_cell.length_b   1.000
_cell.length_c   1.000
_cell.angle_alpha   90.00
_cell.angle_beta   90.00
_cell.angle_gamma   90.00
#
_symmetry.space_group_name_H-M   'P 1'
#
loop_
_entity.id
_entity.type
_entity.pdbx_description
1 polymer ?
#
loop_
_entity_poly.entity_id
_entity_poly.type
_entity_poly.pdbx_seq_one_letter_code
_entity_poly.pdbx_strand_id
1 'polypeptide(L)'
;GLGNPNEYRTIFMTEKVKPPEGRTFAEMQEGNPLMKVLINRVEACVAAGRLKGDPRAIATMLWAVGHGTISLLITFPFYPFGDQQAFVKRMCDFTLSALATQDVPPLTETPANC
;
A
#
# COMPACT_ATOMS: atom_id res chain seq x y z
N GLY A 1 -8.27 8.84 -3.32
CA GLY A 1 -9.24 8.01 -2.59
C GLY A 1 -10.53 8.78 -2.41
N LEU A 2 -10.64 9.54 -1.31
CA LEU A 2 -11.91 10.17 -0.90
C LEU A 2 -12.49 11.18 -1.90
N GLY A 3 -11.65 11.91 -2.63
CA GLY A 3 -12.12 12.86 -3.66
C GLY A 3 -12.72 12.21 -4.92
N ASN A 4 -12.46 10.91 -5.16
CA ASN A 4 -12.90 10.16 -6.34
C ASN A 4 -13.20 8.69 -5.95
N PRO A 5 -14.26 8.43 -5.16
CA PRO A 5 -14.48 7.14 -4.54
C PRO A 5 -14.94 6.04 -5.52
N ASN A 6 -15.61 6.39 -6.62
CA ASN A 6 -16.04 5.41 -7.62
C ASN A 6 -14.86 4.88 -8.43
N GLU A 7 -14.00 5.78 -8.89
CA GLU A 7 -12.75 5.48 -9.57
C GLU A 7 -11.84 4.63 -8.68
N TYR A 8 -11.79 4.96 -7.38
CA TYR A 8 -11.03 4.17 -6.41
C TYR A 8 -11.56 2.74 -6.30
N ARG A 9 -12.88 2.53 -6.24
CA ARG A 9 -13.49 1.19 -6.23
C ARG A 9 -13.14 0.41 -7.49
N THR A 10 -13.25 1.04 -8.65
CA THR A 10 -12.96 0.40 -9.95
C THR A 10 -11.49 0.00 -10.06
N ILE A 11 -10.56 0.88 -9.66
CA ILE A 11 -9.13 0.65 -9.88
C ILE A 11 -8.54 -0.30 -8.83
N PHE A 12 -8.93 -0.15 -7.56
CA PHE A 12 -8.23 -0.77 -6.43
C PHE A 12 -9.04 -1.82 -5.67
N MET A 13 -10.37 -1.83 -5.77
CA MET A 13 -11.22 -2.72 -4.96
C MET A 13 -12.01 -3.73 -5.78
N THR A 14 -11.96 -3.63 -7.11
CA THR A 14 -12.55 -4.60 -8.01
C THR A 14 -11.54 -5.70 -8.29
N GLU A 15 -11.91 -6.95 -7.99
CA GLU A 15 -11.10 -8.12 -8.30
C GLU A 15 -10.88 -8.23 -9.82
N LYS A 16 -9.63 -8.40 -10.23
CA LYS A 16 -9.27 -8.63 -11.64
C LYS A 16 -9.17 -10.13 -11.87
N VAL A 17 -10.29 -10.75 -12.25
CA VAL A 17 -10.38 -12.19 -12.49
C VAL A 17 -9.66 -12.67 -13.76
N LYS A 18 -9.37 -11.75 -14.69
CA LYS A 18 -8.63 -12.00 -15.92
C LYS A 18 -7.72 -10.81 -16.24
N PRO A 19 -6.53 -11.02 -16.81
CA PRO A 19 -5.74 -9.91 -17.34
C PRO A 19 -6.42 -9.34 -18.59
N PRO A 20 -6.11 -8.08 -18.98
CA PRO A 20 -6.52 -7.54 -20.27
C PRO A 20 -6.08 -8.45 -21.42
N GLU A 21 -6.83 -8.47 -22.53
CA GLU A 21 -6.47 -9.27 -23.71
C GLU A 21 -5.03 -8.99 -24.15
N GLY A 22 -4.29 -10.07 -24.41
CA GLY A 22 -2.89 -9.99 -24.84
C GLY A 22 -1.87 -9.68 -23.74
N ARG A 23 -2.26 -9.66 -22.46
CA ARG A 23 -1.33 -9.51 -21.33
C ARG A 23 -1.49 -10.66 -20.32
N THR A 24 -0.39 -11.00 -19.67
CA THR A 24 -0.34 -11.94 -18.54
C THR A 24 -0.44 -11.19 -17.20
N PHE A 25 -0.76 -11.91 -16.13
CA PHE A 25 -0.72 -11.34 -14.79
C PHE A 25 0.69 -10.87 -14.38
N ALA A 26 1.73 -11.60 -14.79
CA ALA A 26 3.12 -11.24 -14.54
C ALA A 26 3.48 -9.88 -15.16
N GLU A 27 3.12 -9.66 -16.43
CA GLU A 27 3.37 -8.39 -17.13
C GLU A 27 2.59 -7.21 -16.54
N MET A 28 1.42 -7.48 -15.94
CA MET A 28 0.64 -6.46 -15.21
C MET A 28 1.27 -6.12 -13.87
N GLN A 29 1.90 -7.09 -13.21
CA GLN A 29 2.58 -6.92 -11.92
C GLN A 29 3.92 -6.20 -12.09
N GLU A 30 4.74 -6.60 -13.06
CA GLU A 30 5.93 -5.85 -13.49
C GLU A 30 5.56 -4.44 -13.96
N GLY A 31 4.41 -4.30 -14.62
CA GLY A 31 3.89 -3.03 -15.11
C GLY A 31 3.17 -2.18 -14.07
N ASN A 32 3.28 -2.43 -12.75
CA ASN A 32 2.62 -1.63 -11.72
C ASN A 32 3.50 -0.45 -11.25
N PRO A 33 3.38 0.75 -11.85
CA PRO A 33 4.24 1.90 -11.52
C PRO A 33 4.03 2.37 -10.08
N LEU A 34 2.83 2.20 -9.51
CA LEU A 34 2.52 2.66 -8.16
C LEU A 34 3.33 1.90 -7.11
N MET A 35 3.35 0.57 -7.21
CA MET A 35 4.14 -0.24 -6.27
C MET A 35 5.64 -0.03 -6.45
N LYS A 36 6.12 0.08 -7.69
CA LYS A 36 7.53 0.42 -7.96
C LYS A 36 7.92 1.76 -7.32
N VAL A 37 7.10 2.79 -7.49
CA VAL A 37 7.35 4.11 -6.87
C VAL A 37 7.37 4.00 -5.35
N LEU A 38 6.43 3.27 -4.74
CA LEU A 38 6.39 3.12 -3.29
C LEU A 38 7.63 2.40 -2.75
N ILE A 39 8.04 1.30 -3.39
CA ILE A 39 9.25 0.55 -3.03
C ILE A 39 10.48 1.46 -3.15
N ASN A 40 10.66 2.17 -4.27
CA ASN A 40 11.80 3.08 -4.47
C ASN A 40 11.88 4.17 -3.38
N ARG A 41 10.73 4.67 -2.90
CA ARG A 41 10.70 5.64 -1.80
C ARG A 41 11.12 5.02 -0.48
N VAL A 42 10.68 3.80 -0.20
CA VAL A 42 11.09 3.06 1.00
C VAL A 42 12.57 2.71 0.94
N GLU A 43 13.09 2.27 -0.21
CA GLU A 43 14.52 2.03 -0.43
C GLU A 43 15.35 3.27 -0.09
N ALA A 44 14.92 4.46 -0.54
CA ALA A 44 15.58 5.71 -0.18
C ALA A 44 15.55 6.00 1.33
N CYS A 45 14.44 5.69 2.02
CA CYS A 45 14.36 5.81 3.47
C CYS A 45 15.27 4.83 4.20
N VAL A 46 15.40 3.59 3.71
CA VAL A 46 16.32 2.59 4.25
C VAL A 46 17.77 3.00 4.02
N ALA A 47 18.13 3.43 2.81
CA ALA A 47 19.45 3.95 2.48
C ALA A 47 19.85 5.17 3.32
N ALA A 48 18.87 6.02 3.67
CA ALA A 48 19.07 7.17 4.56
C ALA A 48 19.07 6.81 6.06
N GLY A 49 18.95 5.53 6.44
CA GLY A 49 18.91 5.08 7.84
C GLY A 49 17.66 5.52 8.61
N ARG A 50 16.58 5.91 7.90
CA ARG A 50 15.31 6.33 8.50
C ARG A 50 14.38 5.15 8.77
N LEU A 51 14.53 4.08 8.00
CA LEU A 51 13.85 2.80 8.17
C LEU A 51 14.89 1.67 8.13
N LYS A 52 14.56 0.51 8.68
CA LYS A 52 15.44 -0.66 8.68
C LYS A 52 14.66 -1.92 8.28
N GLY A 53 15.24 -2.72 7.40
CA GLY A 53 14.65 -3.98 6.93
C GLY A 53 14.40 -4.03 5.43
N ASP A 54 13.56 -4.96 5.02
CA ASP A 54 13.22 -5.24 3.62
C ASP A 54 12.28 -4.15 3.02
N PRO A 55 12.71 -3.40 1.99
CA PRO A 55 11.90 -2.36 1.39
C PRO A 55 10.58 -2.86 0.81
N ARG A 56 10.56 -4.07 0.25
CA ARG A 56 9.36 -4.67 -0.34
C ARG A 56 8.31 -4.97 0.73
N ALA A 57 8.73 -5.56 1.86
CA ALA A 57 7.88 -5.81 3.01
C ALA A 57 7.29 -4.51 3.56
N ILE A 58 8.14 -3.53 3.85
CA ILE A 58 7.74 -2.22 4.39
C ILE A 58 6.76 -1.51 3.44
N ALA A 59 7.07 -1.46 2.14
CA ALA A 59 6.18 -0.87 1.13
C ALA A 59 4.82 -1.57 1.08
N THR A 60 4.81 -2.90 1.18
CA THR A 60 3.56 -3.69 1.19
C THR A 60 2.72 -3.39 2.43
N MET A 61 3.34 -3.27 3.60
CA MET A 61 2.66 -2.90 4.85
C MET A 61 2.08 -1.48 4.78
N LEU A 62 2.85 -0.51 4.28
CA LEU A 62 2.39 0.87 4.07
C LEU A 62 1.21 0.92 3.10
N TRP A 63 1.29 0.17 2.00
CA TRP A 63 0.20 0.07 1.04
C TRP A 63 -1.05 -0.55 1.67
N ALA A 64 -0.92 -1.64 2.42
CA ALA A 64 -2.04 -2.29 3.09
C ALA A 64 -2.78 -1.35 4.04
N VAL A 65 -2.04 -0.57 4.85
CA VAL A 65 -2.62 0.41 5.77
C VAL A 65 -3.32 1.52 4.99
N GLY A 66 -2.62 2.19 4.07
CA GLY A 66 -3.21 3.30 3.31
C GLY A 66 -4.43 2.86 2.48
N HIS A 67 -4.31 1.73 1.78
CA HIS A 67 -5.39 1.17 0.98
C HIS A 67 -6.57 0.77 1.86
N GLY A 68 -6.34 0.00 2.93
CA GLY A 68 -7.37 -0.49 3.84
C GLY A 68 -8.12 0.65 4.55
N THR A 69 -7.40 1.66 5.04
CA THR A 69 -8.00 2.85 5.67
C THR A 69 -8.94 3.58 4.72
N ILE A 70 -8.52 3.84 3.48
CA ILE A 70 -9.36 4.52 2.48
C ILE A 70 -10.52 3.64 2.04
N SER A 71 -10.29 2.34 1.84
CA SER A 71 -11.33 1.38 1.49
C SER A 71 -12.44 1.35 2.55
N LEU A 72 -12.10 1.32 3.84
CA LEU A 72 -13.07 1.35 4.95
C LEU A 72 -13.96 2.61 4.93
N LEU A 73 -13.34 3.78 4.73
CA LEU A 73 -14.07 5.05 4.63
C LEU A 73 -15.03 5.09 3.43
N ILE A 74 -14.67 4.40 2.35
CA ILE A 74 -15.48 4.31 1.12
C ILE A 74 -16.59 3.26 1.24
N THR A 75 -16.36 2.14 1.93
CA THR A 75 -17.34 1.04 2.03
C THR A 75 -18.35 1.23 3.15
N PHE A 76 -18.00 1.93 4.23
CA PHE A 76 -18.87 2.12 5.40
C PHE A 76 -19.22 3.59 5.62
N PRO A 77 -19.97 4.25 4.70
CA PRO A 77 -20.22 5.69 4.76
C PRO A 77 -21.09 6.12 5.96
N PHE A 78 -21.85 5.19 6.55
CA PHE A 78 -22.71 5.46 7.70
C PHE A 78 -22.07 5.13 9.05
N TYR A 79 -20.87 4.54 9.05
CA TYR A 79 -20.13 4.32 10.28
C TYR A 79 -19.47 5.63 10.73
N PRO A 80 -19.63 6.04 11.99
CA PRO A 80 -19.10 7.30 12.47
C PRO A 80 -17.60 7.19 12.82
N PHE A 81 -16.73 7.17 11.80
CA PHE A 81 -15.27 7.19 11.98
C PHE A 81 -14.73 8.47 12.66
N GLY A 82 -15.59 9.47 12.90
CA GLY A 82 -15.21 10.80 13.33
C GLY A 82 -14.66 11.64 12.17
N ASP A 83 -13.68 12.49 12.44
CA ASP A 83 -13.01 13.26 11.39
C ASP A 83 -12.16 12.34 10.51
N GLN A 84 -12.54 12.21 9.24
CA GLN A 84 -11.92 11.27 8.30
C GLN A 84 -10.45 11.60 8.04
N GLN A 85 -10.06 12.88 8.02
CA GLN A 85 -8.67 13.28 7.78
C GLN A 85 -7.80 12.96 8.99
N ALA A 86 -8.29 13.22 10.19
CA ALA A 86 -7.63 12.86 11.44
C ALA A 86 -7.52 11.33 11.59
N PHE A 87 -8.54 10.58 11.19
CA PHE A 87 -8.50 9.12 11.16
C PHE A 87 -7.39 8.62 10.22
N VAL A 88 -7.36 9.09 8.97
CA VAL A 88 -6.32 8.75 7.99
C VAL A 88 -4.93 9.10 8.52
N LYS A 89 -4.77 10.32 9.05
CA LYS A 89 -3.49 10.78 9.59
C LYS A 89 -3.01 9.88 10.73
N ARG A 90 -3.89 9.53 11.67
CA ARG A 90 -3.53 8.67 12.81
C ARG A 90 -3.15 7.26 12.38
N MET A 91 -3.83 6.69 11.38
CA MET A 91 -3.45 5.40 10.81
C MET A 91 -2.05 5.45 10.19
N CYS A 92 -1.74 6.51 9.44
CA CYS A 92 -0.40 6.72 8.89
C CYS A 92 0.67 6.93 9.98
N ASP A 93 0.39 7.79 10.97
CA ASP A 93 1.30 8.06 12.09
C ASP A 93 1.61 6.77 12.87
N PHE A 94 0.58 5.95 13.14
CA PHE A 94 0.71 4.68 13.84
C PHE A 94 1.67 3.73 13.11
N THR A 95 1.44 3.52 11.82
CA THR A 95 2.25 2.62 11.00
C THR A 95 3.68 3.13 10.83
N LEU A 96 3.87 4.42 10.57
CA LEU A 96 5.21 5.00 10.45
C LEU A 96 5.99 4.92 11.78
N SER A 97 5.32 5.16 12.91
CA SER A 97 5.97 5.05 14.22
C SER A 97 6.43 3.62 14.53
N ALA A 98 5.62 2.61 14.17
CA ALA A 98 6.01 1.22 14.30
C ALA A 98 7.22 0.89 13.40
N LEU A 99 7.14 1.23 12.11
CA LEU A 99 8.20 0.92 11.13
C LEU A 99 9.52 1.64 11.41
N ALA A 100 9.48 2.84 12.00
CA ALA A 100 10.69 3.60 12.34
C ALA A 100 11.52 2.96 13.48
N THR A 101 10.95 2.00 14.22
CA THR A 101 11.60 1.38 15.39
C THR A 101 11.91 -0.10 15.19
N GLN A 102 11.51 -0.69 14.07
CA GLN A 102 11.64 -2.12 13.81
C GLN A 102 12.66 -2.40 12.70
N ASP A 103 13.32 -3.56 12.79
CA ASP A 103 14.05 -4.17 11.69
C ASP A 103 13.10 -5.14 10.99
N VAL A 104 12.51 -4.71 9.87
CA VAL A 104 11.42 -5.44 9.23
C VAL A 104 11.99 -6.56 8.34
N PRO A 105 11.74 -7.85 8.65
CA PRO A 105 12.22 -8.93 7.80
C PRO A 105 11.43 -9.01 6.48
N PRO A 106 11.98 -9.69 5.46
CA PRO A 106 11.21 -10.04 4.26
C PRO A 106 9.92 -10.81 4.61
N LEU A 107 8.87 -10.62 3.81
CA LEU A 107 7.59 -11.33 3.97
C LEU A 107 7.64 -12.80 3.53
N THR A 108 8.69 -13.20 2.81
CA THR A 108 8.95 -14.57 2.37
C THR A 108 10.45 -14.85 2.40
N GLU A 109 10.85 -16.07 2.73
CA GLU A 109 12.28 -16.45 2.73
C GLU A 109 12.88 -16.52 1.32
N THR A 110 12.04 -16.74 0.31
CA THR A 110 12.44 -16.65 -1.09
C THR A 110 12.14 -15.25 -1.61
N PRO A 111 13.13 -14.53 -2.18
CA PRO A 111 12.87 -13.25 -2.83
C PRO A 111 11.88 -13.45 -3.97
N ALA A 112 10.75 -12.73 -3.95
CA ALA A 112 9.92 -12.63 -5.14
C ALA A 112 10.73 -11.84 -6.17
N ASN A 113 11.32 -12.53 -7.15
CA ASN A 113 12.01 -11.90 -8.27
C ASN A 113 11.07 -10.87 -8.90
N CYS A 114 11.51 -9.62 -8.91
CA CYS A 114 10.90 -8.53 -9.66
C CYS A 114 11.58 -8.38 -11.01
#